data_AF-A0A0C3EHD6-F1
#
_entry.id   AF-A0A0C3EHD6-F1
#
_cell.length_a   1.000
_cell.length_b   1.000
_cell.length_c   1.000
_cell.angle_alpha   90.00
_cell.angle_beta   90.00
_cell.angle_gamma   90.00
#
_symmetry.space_group_name_H-M   'P 1'
#
loop_
_entity.id
_entity.type
_entity.pdbx_description
1 polymer ?
#
loop_
_entity_poly.entity_id
_entity_poly.type
_entity_poly.pdbx_seq_one_letter_code
_entity_poly.pdbx_strand_id
1 'polypeptide(L)'
;LCILDGGGIRGLSELIVLREIMRRIQHDEGLPSVPRPCEYFDLIGGTSTGGFIAIMLGRLGLTVDQAIDQYNQFAGHVFSKKKR
;
A
#
# COMPACT_ATOMS: atom_id res chain seq x y z
N LEU A 1 -11.87 -0.22 7.66
CA LEU A 1 -10.59 -0.32 8.40
C LEU A 1 -9.62 -1.18 7.62
N CYS A 2 -8.44 -0.66 7.27
CA CYS A 2 -7.36 -1.42 6.64
C CYS A 2 -6.18 -1.50 7.61
N ILE A 3 -5.75 -2.72 7.99
CA ILE A 3 -4.60 -2.94 8.88
C ILE A 3 -3.52 -3.65 8.07
N LEU A 4 -2.33 -3.05 8.03
CA LEU A 4 -1.17 -3.57 7.32
C LEU A 4 -0.11 -4.03 8.33
N ASP A 5 0.31 -5.29 8.23
CA ASP A 5 1.23 -5.88 9.19
C ASP A 5 2.69 -5.59 8.80
N GLY A 6 3.49 -5.26 9.82
CA GLY A 6 4.91 -4.98 9.66
C GLY A 6 5.70 -6.23 9.29
N GLY A 7 5.90 -6.45 7.99
CA GLY A 7 6.41 -7.75 7.53
C GLY A 7 7.41 -7.76 6.38
N GLY A 8 8.19 -6.71 6.12
CA GLY A 8 9.22 -6.73 5.07
C GLY A 8 8.66 -7.19 3.71
N ILE A 9 9.20 -8.26 3.11
CA ILE A 9 8.68 -8.82 1.84
C ILE A 9 7.17 -9.13 1.85
N ARG A 10 6.58 -9.41 3.03
CA ARG A 10 5.14 -9.69 3.17
C ARG A 10 4.27 -8.44 2.99
N GLY A 11 4.80 -7.25 3.29
CA GLY A 11 4.10 -5.98 3.08
C GLY A 11 3.84 -5.68 1.58
N LEU A 12 4.67 -6.22 0.68
CA LEU A 12 4.41 -6.14 -0.76
C LEU A 12 3.21 -7.01 -1.16
N SER A 13 3.07 -8.20 -0.57
CA SER A 13 1.93 -9.09 -0.81
C SER A 13 0.62 -8.43 -0.38
N GLU A 14 0.59 -7.76 0.78
CA GLU A 14 -0.57 -7.00 1.26
C GLU A 14 -0.95 -5.87 0.29
N LEU A 15 0.02 -5.11 -0.20
CA LEU A 15 -0.21 -4.07 -1.20
C LEU A 15 -0.75 -4.62 -2.52
N ILE A 16 -0.27 -5.79 -2.96
CA ILE A 16 -0.77 -6.45 -4.18
C ILE A 16 -2.22 -6.91 -3.98
N VAL A 17 -2.56 -7.47 -2.82
CA VAL A 17 -3.94 -7.85 -2.49
C VAL A 17 -4.84 -6.61 -2.43
N LEU A 18 -4.38 -5.54 -1.76
CA LEU A 18 -5.12 -4.29 -1.70
C LEU A 18 -5.36 -3.70 -3.09
N ARG A 19 -4.37 -3.76 -3.98
CA ARG A 19 -4.52 -3.31 -5.36
C ARG A 19 -5.61 -4.06 -6.10
N GLU A 20 -5.67 -5.37 -5.94
CA GLU A 20 -6.70 -6.20 -6.55
C GLU A 20 -8.09 -5.86 -6.01
N ILE A 21 -8.22 -5.62 -4.70
CA ILE A 21 -9.48 -5.18 -4.08
C ILE A 21 -9.93 -3.84 -4.69
N MET A 22 -9.03 -2.86 -4.77
CA MET A 22 -9.37 -1.54 -5.34
C MET A 22 -9.73 -1.60 -6.83
N ARG A 23 -9.11 -2.51 -7.60
CA ARG A 23 -9.47 -2.76 -9.00
C ARG A 23 -10.85 -3.41 -9.15
N ARG A 24 -11.23 -4.29 -8.23
CA ARG A 24 -12.59 -4.85 -8.22
C ARG A 24 -13.63 -3.79 -7.93
N ILE A 25 -13.36 -2.92 -6.96
CA ILE A 25 -14.23 -1.75 -6.68
C ILE A 25 -14.36 -0.87 -7.93
N GLN A 26 -13.25 -0.57 -8.61
CA GLN A 26 -13.28 0.17 -9.88
C GLN A 26 -14.20 -0.49 -10.90
N HIS A 27 -14.07 -1.80 -11.10
CA HIS A 27 -14.86 -2.55 -12.07
C HIS A 27 -16.34 -2.57 -11.69
N ASP A 28 -16.66 -2.87 -10.43
CA ASP A 28 -18.02 -3.05 -9.94
C ASP A 28 -18.80 -1.73 -9.90
N GLU A 29 -18.13 -0.61 -9.63
CA GLU A 29 -18.73 0.73 -9.64
C GLU A 29 -18.59 1.46 -10.99
N GLY A 30 -17.91 0.85 -11.97
CA GLY A 30 -17.73 1.43 -13.31
C GLY A 30 -16.88 2.70 -13.34
N LEU A 31 -15.90 2.81 -12.45
CA LEU A 31 -15.08 4.01 -12.29
C LEU A 31 -14.02 4.15 -13.39
N PRO A 32 -13.73 5.38 -13.84
CA PRO A 32 -12.77 5.63 -14.93
C PRO A 32 -11.32 5.29 -14.56
N SER A 33 -11.00 5.26 -13.26
CA SER A 33 -9.69 4.90 -12.74
C SER A 33 -9.80 4.20 -11.40
N VAL A 34 -8.75 3.47 -10.99
CA VAL A 34 -8.69 2.84 -9.67
C VAL A 34 -8.82 3.91 -8.59
N PRO A 35 -9.81 3.82 -7.69
CA PRO A 35 -9.97 4.80 -6.63
C PRO A 35 -8.85 4.71 -5.59
N ARG A 36 -8.68 5.78 -4.81
CA ARG A 36 -7.67 5.83 -3.75
C ARG A 36 -8.21 5.14 -2.50
N PRO A 37 -7.36 4.41 -1.75
CA PRO A 37 -7.82 3.74 -0.53
C PRO A 37 -8.41 4.70 0.50
N CYS A 38 -7.92 5.93 0.60
CA CYS A 38 -8.47 6.94 1.53
C CYS A 38 -9.91 7.38 1.21
N GLU A 39 -10.44 7.07 0.02
CA GLU A 39 -11.83 7.36 -0.36
C GLU A 39 -12.80 6.28 0.12
N TYR A 40 -12.29 5.06 0.41
CA TYR A 40 -13.09 3.88 0.80
C TYR A 40 -12.82 3.41 2.23
N PHE A 41 -11.70 3.83 2.82
CA PHE A 41 -11.33 3.46 4.19
C PHE A 41 -11.20 4.69 5.07
N ASP A 42 -12.10 4.84 6.05
CA ASP A 42 -12.07 5.93 7.04
C ASP A 42 -10.84 5.88 7.95
N LEU A 43 -10.28 4.68 8.12
CA LEU A 43 -9.09 4.44 8.92
C LEU A 43 -8.18 3.42 8.23
N ILE A 44 -6.94 3.85 8.02
CA ILE A 44 -5.83 3.02 7.53
C ILE A 44 -4.76 3.04 8.62
N GLY A 45 -4.41 1.87 9.13
CA GLY A 45 -3.43 1.67 10.18
C GLY A 45 -2.43 0.58 9.82
N GLY A 46 -1.29 0.57 10.49
CA GLY A 46 -0.32 -0.49 10.33
C GLY A 46 0.83 -0.33 11.30
N THR A 47 1.60 -1.41 11.48
CA THR A 47 2.73 -1.45 12.41
C THR A 47 4.05 -1.57 11.66
N SER A 48 5.10 -0.91 12.13
CA SER A 48 6.42 -0.89 11.46
C SER A 48 6.29 -0.45 9.99
N THR A 49 6.66 -1.32 9.05
CA THR A 49 6.53 -1.11 7.61
C THR A 49 5.09 -0.81 7.16
N GLY A 50 4.10 -1.48 7.76
CA GLY A 50 2.69 -1.22 7.48
C GLY A 50 2.25 0.18 7.92
N GLY A 51 2.90 0.76 8.92
CA GLY A 51 2.65 2.14 9.35
C GLY A 51 3.11 3.17 8.31
N PHE A 52 4.24 2.92 7.65
CA PHE A 52 4.70 3.76 6.55
C PHE A 52 3.73 3.70 5.36
N ILE A 53 3.24 2.50 5.03
CA ILE A 53 2.22 2.30 4.00
C ILE A 53 0.90 2.99 4.38
N ALA A 54 0.49 2.92 5.65
CA ALA A 54 -0.69 3.61 6.15
C ALA A 54 -0.60 5.13 5.98
N ILE A 55 0.58 5.73 6.19
CA ILE A 55 0.82 7.16 5.93
C ILE A 55 0.72 7.46 4.43
N MET A 56 1.34 6.63 3.58
CA MET A 56 1.30 6.81 2.12
C MET A 56 -0.13 6.77 1.56
N LEU A 57 -0.92 5.77 1.96
CA LEU A 57 -2.26 5.57 1.44
C LEU A 57 -3.30 6.48 2.11
N GLY A 58 -3.20 6.66 3.44
CA GLY A 58 -4.17 7.40 4.22
C GLY A 58 -3.90 8.90 4.24
N ARG A 59 -2.68 9.31 4.62
CA ARG A 59 -2.37 10.73 4.83
C ARG A 59 -1.88 11.44 3.57
N LEU A 60 -1.06 10.78 2.76
CA LEU A 60 -0.58 11.34 1.49
C LEU A 60 -1.57 11.10 0.34
N GLY A 61 -2.54 10.20 0.54
CA GLY A 61 -3.57 9.90 -0.45
C GLY A 61 -3.00 9.35 -1.75
N LEU A 62 -1.90 8.61 -1.69
CA LEU A 62 -1.28 7.97 -2.85
C LEU A 62 -2.17 6.84 -3.38
N THR A 63 -2.07 6.56 -4.68
CA THR A 63 -2.66 5.36 -5.26
C THR A 63 -1.92 4.11 -4.77
N VAL A 64 -2.57 2.95 -4.87
CA VAL A 64 -1.93 1.69 -4.46
C VAL A 64 -0.67 1.40 -5.29
N ASP A 65 -0.68 1.69 -6.59
CA ASP A 65 0.50 1.51 -7.45
C ASP A 65 1.65 2.45 -7.06
N GLN A 66 1.35 3.72 -6.75
CA GLN A 66 2.38 4.64 -6.23
C GLN A 66 2.95 4.17 -4.89
N ALA A 67 2.12 3.66 -4.00
CA ALA A 67 2.57 3.11 -2.73
C ALA A 67 3.47 1.87 -2.93
N ILE A 68 3.18 1.02 -3.92
CA ILE A 68 4.03 -0.13 -4.29
C ILE A 68 5.39 0.35 -4.80
N ASP A 69 5.43 1.35 -5.67
CA ASP A 69 6.69 1.87 -6.21
C ASP A 69 7.56 2.49 -5.12
N GLN A 70 6.96 3.31 -4.25
CA GLN A 70 7.65 3.88 -3.10
C GLN A 70 8.10 2.79 -2.12
N TYR A 71 7.28 1.78 -1.91
CA TYR A 71 7.62 0.64 -1.07
C TYR A 71 8.82 -0.13 -1.62
N ASN A 72 8.87 -0.42 -2.92
CA ASN A 72 9.98 -1.10 -3.56
C ASN A 72 11.28 -0.29 -3.50
N GLN A 73 11.20 1.02 -3.70
CA GLN A 73 12.36 1.90 -3.54
C GLN A 73 12.88 1.87 -2.11
N PHE A 74 12.00 2.01 -1.12
CA PHE A 74 12.36 1.96 0.30
C PHE A 74 12.94 0.60 0.70
N ALA A 75 12.27 -0.49 0.31
CA ALA A 75 12.72 -1.86 0.54
C ALA A 75 14.08 -2.13 -0.11
N GLY A 76 14.33 -1.62 -1.32
CA GLY A 76 15.62 -1.69 -1.98
C GLY A 76 16.74 -1.04 -1.17
N HIS A 77 16.51 0.14 -0.58
CA HIS A 77 17.51 0.81 0.25
C HIS A 77 17.72 0.11 1.59
N VAL A 78 16.64 -0.27 2.28
CA VAL A 78 16.67 -0.85 3.63
C VAL A 78 17.16 -2.29 3.64
N PHE A 79 16.78 -3.09 2.63
CA PHE A 79 17.15 -4.50 2.53
C PHE A 79 18.34 -4.76 1.58
N SER A 80 18.92 -3.73 0.96
CA SER A 80 20.20 -3.92 0.25
C SER A 80 21.25 -4.41 1.24
N LYS A 81 21.72 -5.64 1.04
CA LYS A 81 22.80 -6.22 1.86
C LYS A 81 23.99 -5.27 1.79
N LYS A 82 24.43 -4.77 2.94
CA LYS A 82 25.78 -4.23 3.08
C LYS A 82 26.74 -5.38 2.73
N LYS A 83 27.34 -5.36 1.52
CA LYS A 83 28.46 -6.23 1.18
C LYS A 83 29.55 -5.91 2.21
N ARG A 84 29.76 -6.83 3.13
CA ARG A 84 30.86 -6.80 4.09
C ARG A 84 31.99 -7.66 3.53
#